data_AF-A0A4V1TK42-F1
#
_entry.id   AF-A0A4V1TK42-F1
#
_cell.length_a   1.000
_cell.length_b   1.000
_cell.length_c   1.000
_cell.angle_alpha   90.00
_cell.angle_beta   90.00
_cell.angle_gamma   90.00
#
_symmetry.space_group_name_H-M   'P 1'
#
loop_
_entity.id
_entity.type
_entity.pdbx_description
1 polymer ?
#
loop_
_entity_poly.entity_id
_entity_poly.type
_entity_poly.pdbx_seq_one_letter_code
_entity_poly.pdbx_strand_id
1 'polypeptide(L)'
;MTRRPLAALLWLASCATPPVAPAPAPTSAPAASGLAPAAASSSGATGARPPVVVALVVDQFGAWVARERLAELPADGGFARLRREGTWVVEARHPHAVTDTAPGHAVLLTGAEPARSGIFGNELPVGNERLSILRDEATRLLGPAGKTDVVGSSLARLRVPTVADRLRARHPDAFIASVSLKDRGALFGCGRTPDACLWFEPGLDAFVTSTAFTTELPAWARAEAGAEASARARATPWTPLDPAWLSAHTRSPDDQKGEGDWWGLGRVFPHDVAHARKPATVFRASPVGDERVLALATAAARV
;
A
#
# COMPACT_ATOMS: atom_id res chain seq x y z
N MET A 1 14.91 6.39 53.54
CA MET A 1 14.01 7.51 53.20
C MET A 1 14.86 8.73 52.90
N THR A 2 15.17 8.97 51.62
CA THR A 2 15.92 10.14 51.18
C THR A 2 15.48 10.46 49.75
N ARG A 3 14.59 11.44 49.63
CA ARG A 3 14.13 12.01 48.36
C ARG A 3 15.30 12.74 47.69
N ARG A 4 15.53 12.49 46.41
CA ARG A 4 16.31 13.37 45.54
C ARG A 4 15.39 13.92 44.43
N PRO A 5 15.45 15.24 44.14
CA PRO A 5 14.45 15.94 43.35
C PRO A 5 14.61 15.72 41.85
N LEU A 6 13.48 15.66 41.14
CA LEU A 6 13.40 15.83 39.69
C LEU A 6 13.84 17.25 39.32
N ALA A 7 14.91 17.37 38.54
CA ALA A 7 15.21 18.58 37.79
C ALA A 7 14.39 18.56 36.48
N ALA A 8 13.31 19.32 36.44
CA ALA A 8 12.58 19.62 35.22
C ALA A 8 13.27 20.82 34.53
N LEU A 9 13.91 20.57 33.39
CA LEU A 9 14.40 21.64 32.52
C LEU A 9 13.24 22.09 31.62
N LEU A 10 12.59 23.21 32.00
CA LEU A 10 11.74 23.98 31.09
C LEU A 10 12.63 24.74 30.10
N TRP A 11 12.49 24.45 28.80
CA TRP A 11 12.95 25.35 27.75
C TRP A 11 11.78 26.24 27.31
N LEU A 12 11.79 27.48 27.76
CA LEU A 12 11.01 28.57 27.18
C LEU A 12 11.81 29.14 26.01
N ALA A 13 11.42 28.78 24.78
CA ALA A 13 11.92 29.44 23.58
C ALA A 13 11.03 30.66 23.27
N SER A 14 11.65 31.82 23.34
CA SER A 14 11.10 33.14 23.09
C SER A 14 10.64 33.29 21.63
N CYS A 15 9.47 33.90 21.44
CA CYS A 15 8.97 34.34 20.14
C CYS A 15 9.83 35.51 19.62
N ALA A 16 10.65 35.25 18.61
CA ALA A 16 11.18 36.29 17.73
C ALA A 16 10.41 36.22 16.41
N THR A 17 9.58 37.24 16.16
CA THR A 17 8.85 37.45 14.91
C THR A 17 9.84 37.82 13.80
N PRO A 18 9.85 37.12 12.65
CA PRO A 18 10.52 37.62 11.46
C PRO A 18 9.72 38.78 10.84
N PRO A 19 10.36 39.73 10.13
CA PRO A 19 9.67 40.82 9.46
C PRO A 19 8.70 40.31 8.39
N VAL A 20 7.49 40.85 8.43
CA VAL A 20 6.41 40.62 7.46
C VAL A 20 6.82 41.18 6.11
N ALA A 21 6.91 40.31 5.10
CA ALA A 21 7.01 40.73 3.70
C ALA A 21 5.68 41.38 3.26
N PRO A 22 5.69 42.43 2.43
CA PRO A 22 4.47 43.07 1.94
C PRO A 22 3.63 42.07 1.12
N ALA A 23 2.32 42.11 1.35
CA ALA A 23 1.34 41.28 0.67
C ALA A 23 1.39 41.49 -0.86
N PRO A 24 1.34 40.42 -1.67
CA PRO A 24 1.10 40.57 -3.10
C PRO A 24 -0.29 41.15 -3.34
N ALA A 25 -0.38 42.06 -4.32
CA ALA A 25 -1.61 42.69 -4.78
C ALA A 25 -2.68 41.63 -5.19
N PRO A 26 -3.98 41.94 -5.06
CA PRO A 26 -5.03 41.00 -5.42
C PRO A 26 -4.98 40.69 -6.92
N THR A 27 -4.55 39.50 -7.27
CA THR A 27 -4.70 38.95 -8.62
C THR A 27 -6.17 38.64 -8.84
N SER A 28 -6.76 39.31 -9.84
CA SER A 28 -8.10 39.07 -10.34
C SER A 28 -8.34 37.59 -10.62
N ALA A 29 -9.37 37.02 -10.00
CA ALA A 29 -9.87 35.68 -10.29
C ALA A 29 -10.21 35.56 -11.79
N PRO A 30 -9.78 34.51 -12.50
CA PRO A 30 -10.28 34.26 -13.84
C PRO A 30 -11.76 33.88 -13.74
N ALA A 31 -12.58 34.47 -14.61
CA ALA A 31 -13.99 34.20 -14.72
C ALA A 31 -14.25 32.69 -14.88
N ALA A 32 -15.15 32.16 -14.06
CA ALA A 32 -15.65 30.80 -14.19
C ALA A 32 -16.41 30.68 -15.53
N SER A 33 -15.74 30.13 -16.55
CA SER A 33 -16.41 29.75 -17.78
C SER A 33 -17.23 28.50 -17.50
N GLY A 34 -18.56 28.66 -17.43
CA GLY A 34 -19.50 27.57 -17.23
C GLY A 34 -19.45 26.59 -18.39
N LEU A 35 -18.75 25.47 -18.21
CA LEU A 35 -18.93 24.31 -19.07
C LEU A 35 -20.25 23.64 -18.69
N ALA A 36 -21.27 23.83 -19.53
CA ALA A 36 -22.47 23.03 -19.51
C ALA A 36 -22.11 21.54 -19.65
N PRO A 37 -22.74 20.62 -18.91
CA PRO A 37 -22.49 19.20 -19.08
C PRO A 37 -22.95 18.78 -20.47
N ALA A 38 -22.00 18.37 -21.32
CA ALA A 38 -22.32 17.72 -22.58
C ALA A 38 -23.12 16.45 -22.27
N ALA A 39 -24.37 16.40 -22.72
CA ALA A 39 -25.19 15.21 -22.64
C ALA A 39 -24.50 14.08 -23.43
N ALA A 40 -23.97 13.09 -22.71
CA ALA A 40 -23.44 11.89 -23.31
C ALA A 40 -24.59 11.14 -24.00
N SER A 41 -24.59 11.20 -25.33
CA SER A 41 -25.48 10.39 -26.16
C SER A 41 -25.08 8.93 -25.98
N SER A 42 -25.97 8.12 -25.42
CA SER A 42 -25.77 6.68 -25.27
C SER A 42 -25.89 5.99 -26.62
N SER A 43 -24.83 5.99 -27.42
CA SER A 43 -24.70 5.04 -28.53
C SER A 43 -24.31 3.69 -27.94
N GLY A 44 -25.21 2.71 -28.06
CA GLY A 44 -24.95 1.33 -27.64
C GLY A 44 -23.71 0.78 -28.32
N ALA A 45 -22.68 0.48 -27.53
CA ALA A 45 -21.49 -0.21 -27.99
C ALA A 45 -21.68 -1.72 -27.77
N THR A 46 -21.97 -2.42 -28.85
CA THR A 46 -21.80 -3.86 -28.99
C THR A 46 -20.29 -4.18 -28.96
N GLY A 47 -19.86 -5.09 -28.07
CA GLY A 47 -18.56 -5.77 -28.13
C GLY A 47 -17.34 -5.08 -27.50
N ALA A 48 -17.47 -3.91 -26.85
CA ALA A 48 -16.33 -3.30 -26.16
C ALA A 48 -16.02 -4.06 -24.85
N ARG A 49 -14.78 -4.55 -24.71
CA ARG A 49 -14.29 -5.13 -23.44
C ARG A 49 -14.53 -4.10 -22.31
N PRO A 50 -15.12 -4.50 -21.17
CA PRO A 50 -15.36 -3.58 -20.06
C PRO A 50 -14.07 -2.85 -19.68
N PRO A 51 -14.12 -1.53 -19.43
CA PRO A 51 -12.93 -0.78 -19.05
C PRO A 51 -12.40 -1.29 -17.70
N VAL A 52 -11.09 -1.47 -17.60
CA VAL A 52 -10.41 -1.85 -16.36
C VAL A 52 -9.66 -0.64 -15.83
N VAL A 53 -9.83 -0.34 -14.55
CA VAL A 53 -9.05 0.67 -13.83
C VAL A 53 -8.11 -0.04 -12.87
N VAL A 54 -6.81 0.24 -12.98
CA VAL A 54 -5.78 -0.31 -12.10
C VAL A 54 -5.19 0.81 -11.26
N ALA A 55 -5.35 0.71 -9.94
CA ALA A 55 -4.63 1.55 -8.98
C ALA A 55 -3.40 0.79 -8.48
N LEU A 56 -2.20 1.23 -8.87
CA LEU A 56 -0.93 0.65 -8.43
C LEU A 56 -0.27 1.61 -7.43
N VAL A 57 -0.09 1.15 -6.19
CA VAL A 57 0.63 1.90 -5.14
C VAL A 57 1.88 1.12 -4.76
N VAL A 58 3.05 1.70 -5.07
CA VAL A 58 4.34 1.15 -4.66
C VAL A 58 4.69 1.71 -3.28
N ASP A 59 4.61 0.88 -2.25
CA ASP A 59 4.86 1.29 -0.86
C ASP A 59 6.30 1.82 -0.71
N GLN A 60 6.47 2.90 0.04
CA GLN A 60 7.75 3.61 0.22
C GLN A 60 8.40 4.17 -1.07
N PHE A 61 7.71 4.22 -2.22
CA PHE A 61 8.25 4.82 -3.44
C PHE A 61 8.21 6.35 -3.42
N GLY A 62 9.15 6.94 -2.69
CA GLY A 62 9.27 8.39 -2.54
C GLY A 62 9.68 9.09 -3.84
N ALA A 63 9.24 10.35 -4.02
CA ALA A 63 9.59 11.16 -5.19
C ALA A 63 11.10 11.36 -5.40
N TRP A 64 11.93 11.20 -4.35
CA TRP A 64 13.38 11.21 -4.47
C TRP A 64 13.91 9.95 -5.18
N VAL A 65 13.34 8.77 -4.90
CA VAL A 65 13.68 7.51 -5.61
C VAL A 65 13.37 7.69 -7.09
N ALA A 66 12.20 8.25 -7.41
CA ALA A 66 11.80 8.48 -8.78
C ALA A 66 12.79 9.39 -9.54
N ARG A 67 13.21 10.49 -8.91
CA ARG A 67 14.18 11.45 -9.48
C ARG A 67 15.57 10.85 -9.68
N GLU A 68 16.01 10.01 -8.75
CA GLU A 68 17.37 9.49 -8.76
C GLU A 68 17.54 8.20 -9.57
N ARG A 69 16.49 7.36 -9.67
CA ARG A 69 16.62 5.98 -10.14
C ARG A 69 15.88 5.67 -11.43
N LEU A 70 14.81 6.41 -11.79
CA LEU A 70 14.02 6.05 -12.97
C LEU A 70 14.78 6.20 -14.29
N ALA A 71 15.81 7.06 -14.34
CA ALA A 71 16.67 7.18 -15.52
C ALA A 71 17.63 5.98 -15.70
N GLU A 72 17.87 5.22 -14.62
CA GLU A 72 18.73 4.02 -14.62
C GLU A 72 17.95 2.76 -15.06
N LEU A 73 16.60 2.83 -15.11
CA LEU A 73 15.73 1.72 -15.50
C LEU A 73 15.58 1.60 -17.04
N PRO A 74 15.20 0.41 -17.55
CA PRO A 74 15.00 0.19 -19.00
C PRO A 74 14.04 1.21 -19.62
N ALA A 75 14.45 1.79 -20.76
CA ALA A 75 13.69 2.82 -21.47
C ALA A 75 12.36 2.31 -22.08
N ASP A 76 12.25 1.00 -22.27
CA ASP A 76 11.07 0.28 -22.71
C ASP A 76 10.28 -0.36 -21.55
N GLY A 77 10.74 -0.18 -20.30
CA GLY A 77 10.10 -0.72 -19.10
C GLY A 77 8.81 -0.01 -18.68
N GLY A 78 8.12 -0.60 -17.69
CA GLY A 78 6.80 -0.14 -17.22
C GLY A 78 6.78 1.32 -16.71
N PHE A 79 7.76 1.72 -15.89
CA PHE A 79 7.85 3.12 -15.43
C PHE A 79 8.11 4.10 -16.58
N ALA A 80 8.95 3.73 -17.56
CA ALA A 80 9.21 4.56 -18.72
C ALA A 80 7.95 4.72 -19.59
N ARG A 81 7.20 3.63 -19.78
CA ARG A 81 5.89 3.66 -20.44
C ARG A 81 4.91 4.60 -19.73
N LEU A 82 4.72 4.46 -18.42
CA LEU A 82 3.78 5.31 -17.65
C LEU A 82 4.12 6.80 -17.75
N ARG A 83 5.41 7.15 -17.79
CA ARG A 83 5.86 8.54 -17.95
C ARG A 83 5.69 9.08 -19.37
N ARG A 84 5.90 8.23 -20.38
CA ARG A 84 5.81 8.61 -21.80
C ARG A 84 4.38 8.72 -22.29
N GLU A 85 3.51 7.82 -21.86
CA GLU A 85 2.14 7.66 -22.37
C GLU A 85 1.08 8.22 -21.40
N GLY A 86 1.45 8.48 -20.14
CA GLY A 86 0.54 8.94 -19.10
C GLY A 86 0.75 10.40 -18.69
N THR A 87 -0.01 10.82 -17.68
CA THR A 87 0.21 12.10 -17.00
C THR A 87 1.19 11.89 -15.85
N TRP A 88 2.35 12.56 -15.91
CA TRP A 88 3.38 12.48 -14.88
C TRP A 88 3.36 13.70 -13.96
N VAL A 89 3.01 13.48 -12.69
CA VAL A 89 2.97 14.54 -11.67
C VAL A 89 4.15 14.37 -10.72
N VAL A 90 5.07 15.33 -10.74
CA VAL A 90 6.34 15.27 -9.96
C VAL A 90 6.15 15.72 -8.51
N GLU A 91 5.27 16.70 -8.31
CA GLU A 91 5.03 17.33 -7.00
C GLU A 91 3.68 16.89 -6.42
N ALA A 92 3.54 15.58 -6.16
CA ALA A 92 2.44 15.02 -5.39
C ALA A 92 2.86 14.86 -3.93
N ARG A 93 2.04 15.37 -2.99
CA ARG A 93 2.35 15.36 -1.55
C ARG A 93 1.20 14.78 -0.75
N HIS A 94 1.52 14.00 0.28
CA HIS A 94 0.56 13.63 1.31
C HIS A 94 0.26 14.87 2.17
N PRO A 95 -0.97 15.39 2.23
CA PRO A 95 -1.29 16.63 2.95
C PRO A 95 -1.48 16.37 4.46
N HIS A 96 -0.62 15.57 5.08
CA HIS A 96 -0.70 15.20 6.48
C HIS A 96 0.66 14.78 7.05
N ALA A 97 0.83 14.92 8.36
CA ALA A 97 2.10 14.66 9.04
C ALA A 97 2.43 13.17 9.22
N VAL A 98 1.42 12.30 9.30
CA VAL A 98 1.61 10.87 9.56
C VAL A 98 1.73 10.10 8.24
N THR A 99 2.92 10.10 7.65
CA THR A 99 3.22 9.42 6.37
C THR A 99 3.44 7.91 6.56
N ASP A 100 2.53 7.28 7.28
CA ASP A 100 2.43 5.83 7.47
C ASP A 100 1.67 5.18 6.30
N THR A 101 1.83 3.87 6.12
CA THR A 101 1.13 3.08 5.08
C THR A 101 -0.39 3.25 5.12
N ALA A 102 -1.06 3.05 6.27
CA ALA A 102 -2.52 3.07 6.34
C ALA A 102 -3.12 4.47 6.08
N PRO A 103 -2.65 5.57 6.72
CA PRO A 103 -3.08 6.92 6.38
C PRO A 103 -2.82 7.28 4.91
N GLY A 104 -1.65 6.92 4.37
CA GLY A 104 -1.30 7.16 2.98
C GLY A 104 -2.26 6.49 2.00
N HIS A 105 -2.52 5.20 2.17
CA HIS A 105 -3.46 4.45 1.32
C HIS A 105 -4.90 4.95 1.47
N ALA A 106 -5.33 5.26 2.70
CA ALA A 106 -6.65 5.83 2.93
C ALA A 106 -6.84 7.15 2.17
N VAL A 107 -5.86 8.07 2.22
CA VAL A 107 -5.92 9.34 1.50
C VAL A 107 -5.96 9.12 -0.01
N LEU A 108 -5.09 8.26 -0.55
CA LEU A 108 -5.04 7.95 -1.99
C LEU A 108 -6.38 7.42 -2.51
N LEU A 109 -7.08 6.61 -1.71
CA LEU A 109 -8.26 5.85 -2.16
C LEU A 109 -9.59 6.39 -1.61
N THR A 110 -9.58 7.53 -0.91
CA THR A 110 -10.79 8.22 -0.43
C THR A 110 -10.80 9.71 -0.73
N GLY A 111 -9.62 10.31 -0.98
CA GLY A 111 -9.45 11.77 -1.07
C GLY A 111 -9.64 12.50 0.27
N ALA A 112 -9.75 11.78 1.40
CA ALA A 112 -9.98 12.37 2.72
C ALA A 112 -8.71 12.28 3.58
N GLU A 113 -8.34 13.39 4.22
CA GLU A 113 -7.22 13.43 5.16
C GLU A 113 -7.46 12.57 6.42
N PRO A 114 -6.41 12.22 7.19
CA PRO A 114 -6.53 11.39 8.39
C PRO A 114 -7.59 11.84 9.40
N ALA A 115 -7.72 13.16 9.61
CA ALA A 115 -8.71 13.72 10.53
C ALA A 115 -10.16 13.40 10.11
N ARG A 116 -10.42 13.41 8.79
CA ARG A 116 -11.73 13.13 8.21
C ARG A 116 -11.98 11.63 8.00
N SER A 117 -10.99 10.90 7.51
CA SER A 117 -11.09 9.45 7.26
C SER A 117 -11.13 8.63 8.55
N GLY A 118 -10.56 9.15 9.64
CA GLY A 118 -10.38 8.41 10.89
C GLY A 118 -9.19 7.46 10.88
N ILE A 119 -8.38 7.45 9.82
CA ILE A 119 -7.20 6.60 9.67
C ILE A 119 -5.94 7.46 9.87
N PHE A 120 -5.40 7.46 11.08
CA PHE A 120 -4.35 8.39 11.51
C PHE A 120 -3.05 7.72 11.98
N GLY A 121 -2.89 6.42 11.76
CA GLY A 121 -1.65 5.68 11.95
C GLY A 121 -1.82 4.24 11.52
N ASN A 122 -0.72 3.49 11.41
CA ASN A 122 -0.81 2.04 11.19
C ASN A 122 -1.43 1.30 12.38
N GLU A 123 -1.18 1.79 13.58
CA GLU A 123 -1.51 1.11 14.84
C GLU A 123 -1.97 2.10 15.91
N LEU A 124 -2.75 1.59 16.85
CA LEU A 124 -3.29 2.30 18.00
C LEU A 124 -2.75 1.72 19.30
N PRO A 125 -2.44 2.56 20.30
CA PRO A 125 -2.10 2.07 21.62
C PRO A 125 -3.36 1.53 22.30
N VAL A 126 -3.33 0.28 22.75
CA VAL A 126 -4.40 -0.36 23.53
C VAL A 126 -3.73 -1.03 24.73
N GLY A 127 -3.80 -0.37 25.88
CA GLY A 127 -3.01 -0.78 27.05
C GLY A 127 -1.51 -0.71 26.75
N ASN A 128 -0.81 -1.83 26.95
CA ASN A 128 0.62 -1.97 26.66
C ASN A 128 0.91 -2.49 25.24
N GLU A 129 -0.12 -2.69 24.42
CA GLU A 129 0.01 -3.23 23.08
C GLU A 129 -0.23 -2.17 22.00
N ARG A 130 0.26 -2.48 20.79
CA ARG A 130 0.01 -1.72 19.57
C ARG A 130 -0.80 -2.61 18.64
N LEU A 131 -2.06 -2.24 18.41
CA LEU A 131 -2.96 -3.01 17.57
C LEU A 131 -3.16 -2.29 16.23
N SER A 132 -3.19 -3.05 15.13
CA SER A 132 -3.53 -2.49 13.81
C SER A 132 -4.78 -1.62 13.88
N ILE A 133 -4.75 -0.46 13.23
CA ILE A 133 -5.93 0.42 13.14
C ILE A 133 -7.10 -0.25 12.41
N LEU A 134 -6.81 -1.26 11.59
CA LEU A 134 -7.80 -2.02 10.83
C LEU A 134 -8.27 -3.28 11.55
N ARG A 135 -7.71 -3.60 12.72
CA ARG A 135 -8.12 -4.75 13.53
C ARG A 135 -9.60 -4.62 13.91
N ASP A 136 -10.34 -5.70 13.69
CA ASP A 136 -11.78 -5.78 13.98
C ASP A 136 -12.12 -7.08 14.71
N GLU A 137 -12.40 -6.95 16.01
CA GLU A 137 -12.73 -8.05 16.93
C GLU A 137 -13.99 -8.85 16.50
N ALA A 138 -14.88 -8.24 15.70
CA ALA A 138 -16.06 -8.91 15.16
C ALA A 138 -15.75 -9.84 13.98
N THR A 139 -14.50 -9.87 13.51
CA THR A 139 -14.10 -10.56 12.28
C THR A 139 -12.99 -11.56 12.52
N ARG A 140 -12.83 -12.50 11.60
CA ARG A 140 -11.78 -13.52 11.64
C ARG A 140 -11.02 -13.57 10.33
N LEU A 141 -9.73 -13.92 10.39
CA LEU A 141 -8.97 -14.24 9.19
C LEU A 141 -9.56 -15.47 8.51
N LEU A 142 -9.66 -15.38 7.20
CA LEU A 142 -10.15 -16.42 6.31
C LEU A 142 -9.06 -16.71 5.28
N GLY A 143 -8.51 -17.91 5.31
CA GLY A 143 -7.46 -18.34 4.37
C GLY A 143 -7.91 -19.47 3.46
N PRO A 144 -6.99 -20.06 2.68
CA PRO A 144 -7.29 -21.18 1.78
C PRO A 144 -7.82 -22.42 2.51
N ALA A 145 -7.41 -22.62 3.77
CA ALA A 145 -7.91 -23.69 4.65
C ALA A 145 -9.25 -23.35 5.36
N GLY A 146 -9.86 -22.21 5.03
CA GLY A 146 -11.09 -21.74 5.65
C GLY A 146 -10.86 -20.73 6.78
N LYS A 147 -11.89 -20.54 7.59
CA LYS A 147 -11.94 -19.54 8.68
C LYS A 147 -11.03 -19.98 9.83
N THR A 148 -10.31 -19.04 10.41
CA THR A 148 -9.46 -19.26 11.59
C THR A 148 -10.03 -18.56 12.83
N ASP A 149 -9.43 -18.78 14.00
CA ASP A 149 -9.77 -18.05 15.23
C ASP A 149 -8.99 -16.74 15.39
N VAL A 150 -8.07 -16.43 14.47
CA VAL A 150 -7.29 -15.20 14.49
C VAL A 150 -8.20 -14.02 14.13
N VAL A 151 -8.13 -12.96 14.95
CA VAL A 151 -8.89 -11.72 14.72
C VAL A 151 -8.54 -11.12 13.36
N GLY A 152 -9.57 -10.76 12.60
CA GLY A 152 -9.44 -10.24 11.25
C GLY A 152 -9.24 -8.72 11.19
N SER A 153 -9.18 -8.24 9.95
CA SER A 153 -9.15 -6.81 9.63
C SER A 153 -10.38 -6.40 8.83
N SER A 154 -10.85 -5.17 9.00
CA SER A 154 -11.97 -4.60 8.25
C SER A 154 -11.83 -3.09 8.07
N LEU A 155 -12.77 -2.47 7.35
CA LEU A 155 -12.89 -1.02 7.22
C LEU A 155 -13.83 -0.38 8.26
N ALA A 156 -14.13 -1.05 9.38
CA ALA A 156 -15.07 -0.55 10.40
C ALA A 156 -14.68 0.83 10.95
N ARG A 157 -13.37 1.16 11.03
CA ARG A 157 -12.89 2.47 11.49
C ARG A 157 -12.89 3.56 10.43
N LEU A 158 -12.99 3.22 9.15
CA LEU A 158 -12.97 4.18 8.06
C LEU A 158 -14.29 4.97 8.06
N ARG A 159 -14.23 6.29 8.17
CA ARG A 159 -15.43 7.17 8.29
C ARG A 159 -16.00 7.65 6.97
N VAL A 160 -15.32 7.37 5.87
CA VAL A 160 -15.66 7.85 4.52
C VAL A 160 -15.74 6.68 3.54
N PRO A 161 -16.47 6.83 2.42
CA PRO A 161 -16.43 5.84 1.34
C PRO A 161 -15.10 5.91 0.59
N THR A 162 -14.61 4.76 0.14
CA THR A 162 -13.48 4.66 -0.80
C THR A 162 -13.93 4.90 -2.25
N VAL A 163 -12.97 5.01 -3.17
CA VAL A 163 -13.26 5.00 -4.62
C VAL A 163 -13.99 3.71 -5.01
N ALA A 164 -13.62 2.57 -4.43
CA ALA A 164 -14.29 1.29 -4.66
C ALA A 164 -15.74 1.28 -4.13
N ASP A 165 -15.99 1.84 -2.93
CA ASP A 165 -17.36 1.99 -2.41
C ASP A 165 -18.24 2.83 -3.35
N ARG A 166 -17.68 3.92 -3.88
CA ARG A 166 -18.35 4.79 -4.85
C ARG A 166 -18.56 4.10 -6.20
N LEU A 167 -17.62 3.28 -6.63
CA LEU A 167 -17.73 2.49 -7.86
C LEU A 167 -18.86 1.47 -7.74
N ARG A 168 -18.88 0.66 -6.68
CA ARG A 168 -19.95 -0.31 -6.41
C ARG A 168 -21.32 0.35 -6.34
N ALA A 169 -21.44 1.51 -5.70
CA ALA A 169 -22.71 2.22 -5.60
C ALA A 169 -23.26 2.69 -6.95
N ARG A 170 -22.40 2.92 -7.95
CA ARG A 170 -22.80 3.33 -9.31
C ARG A 170 -22.91 2.16 -10.28
N HIS A 171 -22.10 1.13 -10.06
CA HIS A 171 -21.99 -0.06 -10.89
C HIS A 171 -22.06 -1.28 -9.97
N PRO A 172 -23.27 -1.72 -9.58
CA PRO A 172 -23.45 -2.86 -8.66
C PRO A 172 -22.83 -4.16 -9.18
N ASP A 173 -22.65 -4.26 -10.49
CA ASP A 173 -22.05 -5.37 -11.25
C ASP A 173 -20.53 -5.24 -11.46
N ALA A 174 -19.89 -4.15 -11.04
CA ALA A 174 -18.45 -3.97 -11.22
C ALA A 174 -17.66 -5.04 -10.45
N PHE A 175 -16.67 -5.67 -11.09
CA PHE A 175 -15.75 -6.54 -10.38
C PHE A 175 -14.67 -5.71 -9.66
N ILE A 176 -14.58 -5.85 -8.33
CA ILE A 176 -13.68 -5.09 -7.47
C ILE A 176 -12.75 -6.05 -6.73
N ALA A 177 -11.47 -6.00 -7.08
CA ALA A 177 -10.42 -6.76 -6.42
C ALA A 177 -9.25 -5.87 -6.00
N SER A 178 -8.65 -6.18 -4.85
CA SER A 178 -7.41 -5.55 -4.39
C SER A 178 -6.55 -6.56 -3.63
N VAL A 179 -5.24 -6.51 -3.91
CA VAL A 179 -4.24 -7.48 -3.42
C VAL A 179 -3.02 -6.72 -2.92
N SER A 180 -2.48 -7.13 -1.77
CA SER A 180 -1.25 -6.55 -1.21
C SER A 180 -0.49 -7.57 -0.34
N LEU A 181 0.73 -7.25 0.06
CA LEU A 181 1.43 -8.00 1.13
C LEU A 181 0.96 -7.61 2.53
N LYS A 182 0.18 -6.52 2.66
CA LYS A 182 -0.31 -5.97 3.93
C LYS A 182 -1.83 -5.77 3.85
N ASP A 183 -2.53 -6.06 4.94
CA ASP A 183 -3.95 -5.76 5.11
C ASP A 183 -4.28 -4.29 4.73
N ARG A 184 -3.53 -3.35 5.31
CA ARG A 184 -3.66 -1.91 5.07
C ARG A 184 -3.23 -1.44 3.69
N GLY A 185 -2.56 -2.28 2.90
CA GLY A 185 -2.31 -2.02 1.49
C GLY A 185 -3.48 -2.45 0.61
N ALA A 186 -4.21 -3.51 0.99
CA ALA A 186 -5.32 -4.03 0.22
C ALA A 186 -6.66 -3.33 0.53
N LEU A 187 -7.00 -3.20 1.81
CA LEU A 187 -8.36 -2.92 2.29
C LEU A 187 -8.98 -1.64 1.71
N PHE A 188 -8.22 -0.54 1.62
CA PHE A 188 -8.74 0.71 1.07
C PHE A 188 -9.07 0.63 -0.42
N GLY A 189 -8.38 -0.25 -1.16
CA GLY A 189 -8.65 -0.52 -2.58
C GLY A 189 -9.86 -1.46 -2.76
N CYS A 190 -10.12 -2.31 -1.77
CA CYS A 190 -11.28 -3.21 -1.75
C CYS A 190 -12.60 -2.45 -1.53
N GLY A 191 -12.59 -1.43 -0.67
CA GLY A 191 -13.83 -0.91 -0.12
C GLY A 191 -14.52 -1.95 0.78
N ARG A 192 -15.81 -1.74 1.06
CA ARG A 192 -16.59 -2.53 2.01
C ARG A 192 -17.21 -3.78 1.40
N THR A 193 -17.45 -3.78 0.08
CA THR A 193 -18.12 -4.86 -0.64
C THR A 193 -17.33 -5.29 -1.90
N PRO A 194 -16.09 -5.75 -1.73
CA PRO A 194 -15.26 -6.26 -2.82
C PRO A 194 -15.71 -7.65 -3.27
N ASP A 195 -15.34 -8.02 -4.49
CA ASP A 195 -15.37 -9.41 -4.96
C ASP A 195 -14.15 -10.20 -4.47
N ALA A 196 -13.01 -9.51 -4.28
CA ALA A 196 -11.83 -10.08 -3.65
C ALA A 196 -11.01 -9.03 -2.88
N CYS A 197 -10.61 -9.36 -1.66
CA CYS A 197 -9.73 -8.52 -0.85
C CYS A 197 -8.67 -9.39 -0.19
N LEU A 198 -7.47 -9.41 -0.75
CA LEU A 198 -6.45 -10.38 -0.36
C LEU A 198 -5.21 -9.68 0.18
N TRP A 199 -4.66 -10.22 1.27
CA TRP A 199 -3.33 -9.84 1.73
C TRP A 199 -2.54 -11.03 2.25
N PHE A 200 -1.22 -10.97 2.17
CA PHE A 200 -0.36 -12.00 2.74
C PHE A 200 -0.36 -11.93 4.27
N GLU A 201 -0.59 -13.03 4.98
CA GLU A 201 -0.50 -13.16 6.44
C GLU A 201 0.64 -14.11 6.84
N PRO A 202 1.76 -13.61 7.38
CA PRO A 202 2.91 -14.41 7.79
C PRO A 202 2.60 -15.50 8.80
N GLY A 203 1.65 -15.28 9.71
CA GLY A 203 1.25 -16.28 10.69
C GLY A 203 0.59 -17.52 10.07
N LEU A 204 0.03 -17.38 8.86
CA LEU A 204 -0.60 -18.46 8.10
C LEU A 204 0.19 -18.82 6.82
N ASP A 205 1.28 -18.07 6.55
CA ASP A 205 2.09 -18.17 5.34
C ASP A 205 1.28 -18.13 4.03
N ALA A 206 0.15 -17.43 4.04
CA ALA A 206 -0.85 -17.51 2.99
C ALA A 206 -1.40 -16.11 2.66
N PHE A 207 -1.88 -15.94 1.43
CA PHE A 207 -2.80 -14.86 1.15
C PHE A 207 -4.17 -15.19 1.75
N VAL A 208 -4.69 -14.26 2.53
CA VAL A 208 -5.92 -14.39 3.30
C VAL A 208 -6.84 -13.20 3.02
N THR A 209 -8.06 -13.32 3.51
CA THR A 209 -9.04 -12.25 3.62
C THR A 209 -9.64 -12.23 5.03
N SER A 210 -10.73 -11.51 5.23
CA SER A 210 -11.48 -11.43 6.49
C SER A 210 -12.93 -11.84 6.27
N THR A 211 -13.54 -12.41 7.30
CA THR A 211 -14.99 -12.66 7.34
C THR A 211 -15.84 -11.38 7.24
N ALA A 212 -15.21 -10.20 7.29
CA ALA A 212 -15.86 -8.93 6.95
C ALA A 212 -16.30 -8.84 5.48
N PHE A 213 -15.66 -9.57 4.57
CA PHE A 213 -15.83 -9.41 3.12
C PHE A 213 -16.49 -10.63 2.46
N THR A 214 -16.17 -11.83 2.94
CA THR A 214 -16.66 -13.08 2.32
C THR A 214 -16.61 -14.23 3.33
N THR A 215 -17.30 -15.33 3.02
CA THR A 215 -17.26 -16.60 3.77
C THR A 215 -16.29 -17.61 3.17
N GLU A 216 -15.84 -17.43 1.93
CA GLU A 216 -14.83 -18.27 1.28
C GLU A 216 -13.92 -17.45 0.34
N LEU A 217 -12.71 -17.96 0.09
CA LEU A 217 -11.82 -17.38 -0.92
C LEU A 217 -12.33 -17.70 -2.33
N PRO A 218 -12.22 -16.75 -3.29
CA PRO A 218 -12.49 -17.01 -4.69
C PRO A 218 -11.70 -18.23 -5.20
N ALA A 219 -12.32 -19.04 -6.07
CA ALA A 219 -11.70 -20.27 -6.57
C ALA A 219 -10.34 -20.01 -7.27
N TRP A 220 -10.25 -18.93 -8.05
CA TRP A 220 -9.02 -18.52 -8.73
C TRP A 220 -7.88 -18.16 -7.75
N ALA A 221 -8.22 -17.68 -6.55
CA ALA A 221 -7.23 -17.29 -5.55
C ALA A 221 -6.74 -18.51 -4.75
N ARG A 222 -7.61 -19.49 -4.48
CA ARG A 222 -7.28 -20.65 -3.63
C ARG A 222 -6.03 -21.41 -4.07
N ALA A 223 -5.83 -21.58 -5.38
CA ALA A 223 -4.67 -22.28 -5.92
C ALA A 223 -3.33 -21.57 -5.62
N GLU A 224 -3.35 -20.24 -5.59
CA GLU A 224 -2.15 -19.40 -5.49
C GLU A 224 -1.99 -18.76 -4.10
N ALA A 225 -3.01 -18.80 -3.25
CA ALA A 225 -3.00 -18.16 -1.96
C ALA A 225 -2.40 -19.02 -0.83
N GLY A 226 -2.21 -20.33 -1.05
CA GLY A 226 -1.81 -21.30 -0.02
C GLY A 226 -0.35 -21.23 0.43
N ALA A 227 -0.09 -21.76 1.63
CA ALA A 227 1.24 -21.85 2.22
C ALA A 227 2.26 -22.57 1.33
N GLU A 228 1.85 -23.66 0.68
CA GLU A 228 2.73 -24.38 -0.25
C GLU A 228 3.15 -23.50 -1.43
N ALA A 229 2.24 -22.72 -2.01
CA ALA A 229 2.53 -21.80 -3.10
C ALA A 229 3.48 -20.68 -2.64
N SER A 230 3.24 -20.10 -1.47
CA SER A 230 4.12 -19.09 -0.85
C SER A 230 5.51 -19.65 -0.57
N ALA A 231 5.61 -20.88 -0.05
CA ALA A 231 6.87 -21.54 0.25
C ALA A 231 7.67 -21.84 -1.03
N ARG A 232 7.03 -22.37 -2.06
CA ARG A 232 7.66 -22.60 -3.37
C ARG A 232 8.17 -21.29 -3.99
N ALA A 233 7.41 -20.20 -3.88
CA ALA A 233 7.79 -18.92 -4.47
C ALA A 233 9.14 -18.41 -3.92
N ARG A 234 9.41 -18.63 -2.64
CA ARG A 234 10.64 -18.17 -1.96
C ARG A 234 11.70 -19.26 -1.76
N ALA A 235 11.57 -20.41 -2.44
CA ALA A 235 12.47 -21.54 -2.27
C ALA A 235 13.86 -21.27 -2.86
N THR A 236 13.95 -20.39 -3.87
CA THR A 236 15.21 -19.99 -4.49
C THR A 236 15.76 -18.76 -3.77
N PRO A 237 17.06 -18.74 -3.42
CA PRO A 237 17.69 -17.55 -2.87
C PRO A 237 17.51 -16.34 -3.79
N TRP A 238 17.23 -15.19 -3.21
CA TRP A 238 17.17 -13.93 -3.93
C TRP A 238 18.60 -13.47 -4.25
N THR A 239 18.93 -13.50 -5.54
CA THR A 239 20.17 -12.96 -6.12
C THR A 239 19.88 -11.71 -6.94
N PRO A 240 20.90 -10.87 -7.22
CA PRO A 240 20.72 -9.77 -8.17
C PRO A 240 20.28 -10.30 -9.53
N LEU A 241 19.24 -9.69 -10.11
CA LEU A 241 18.75 -10.05 -11.45
C LEU A 241 19.81 -9.79 -12.53
N ASP A 242 20.54 -8.69 -12.38
CA ASP A 242 21.66 -8.31 -13.24
C ASP A 242 22.82 -7.79 -12.36
N PRO A 243 23.78 -8.67 -12.01
CA PRO A 243 24.95 -8.28 -11.21
C PRO A 243 25.81 -7.20 -11.87
N ALA A 244 25.89 -7.18 -13.20
CA ALA A 244 26.70 -6.21 -13.93
C ALA A 244 26.04 -4.82 -13.88
N TRP A 245 24.73 -4.76 -14.10
CA TRP A 245 23.96 -3.53 -13.93
C TRP A 245 24.05 -3.03 -12.48
N LEU A 246 23.87 -3.93 -11.50
CA LEU A 246 23.96 -3.56 -10.08
C LEU A 246 25.32 -2.95 -9.77
N SER A 247 26.42 -3.60 -10.15
CA SER A 247 27.78 -3.09 -9.94
C SER A 247 28.05 -1.75 -10.63
N ALA A 248 27.40 -1.45 -11.74
CA ALA A 248 27.59 -0.20 -12.48
C ALA A 248 26.76 0.98 -11.93
N HIS A 249 25.68 0.72 -11.19
CA HIS A 249 24.70 1.74 -10.76
C HIS A 249 24.55 1.88 -9.24
N THR A 250 25.11 0.96 -8.44
CA THR A 250 25.15 1.13 -6.98
C THR A 250 26.16 2.22 -6.60
N ARG A 251 25.78 3.05 -5.61
CA ARG A 251 26.62 4.13 -5.09
C ARG A 251 27.35 3.74 -3.80
N SER A 252 27.07 2.55 -3.29
CA SER A 252 27.60 2.00 -2.05
C SER A 252 27.90 0.52 -2.22
N PRO A 253 28.92 -0.01 -1.52
CA PRO A 253 29.09 -1.45 -1.32
C PRO A 253 27.83 -2.12 -0.77
N ASP A 254 27.70 -3.43 -0.96
CA ASP A 254 26.53 -4.23 -0.56
C ASP A 254 26.30 -4.25 0.96
N ASP A 255 27.36 -4.25 1.78
CA ASP A 255 27.23 -4.10 3.24
C ASP A 255 27.46 -2.64 3.65
N GLN A 256 26.44 -1.99 4.21
CA GLN A 256 26.53 -0.63 4.75
C GLN A 256 26.13 -0.51 6.22
N LYS A 257 26.73 0.49 6.87
CA LYS A 257 26.26 0.96 8.18
C LYS A 257 24.82 1.48 8.05
N GLY A 258 23.90 0.84 8.76
CA GLY A 258 22.47 1.18 8.75
C GLY A 258 21.60 0.04 8.24
N GLU A 259 22.18 -0.94 7.54
CA GLU A 259 21.50 -2.17 7.16
C GLU A 259 21.44 -3.15 8.33
N GLY A 260 20.30 -3.82 8.48
CA GLY A 260 20.06 -4.78 9.55
C GLY A 260 19.83 -6.19 9.01
N ASP A 261 20.28 -7.19 9.76
CA ASP A 261 19.93 -8.58 9.49
C ASP A 261 18.46 -8.85 9.90
N TRP A 262 17.56 -8.74 8.93
CA TRP A 262 16.12 -8.93 9.13
C TRP A 262 15.78 -10.42 9.24
N TRP A 263 15.74 -10.94 10.47
CA TRP A 263 15.44 -12.35 10.77
C TRP A 263 16.40 -13.37 10.14
N GLY A 264 17.68 -13.05 9.95
CA GLY A 264 18.64 -14.01 9.37
C GLY A 264 18.66 -13.99 7.84
N LEU A 265 18.03 -12.98 7.22
CA LEU A 265 18.11 -12.75 5.77
C LEU A 265 19.53 -12.40 5.31
N GLY A 266 20.38 -11.94 6.24
CA GLY A 266 21.69 -11.38 5.91
C GLY A 266 21.60 -9.91 5.47
N ARG A 267 22.77 -9.28 5.35
CA ARG A 267 22.93 -7.89 4.90
C ARG A 267 23.52 -7.78 3.50
N VAL A 268 23.97 -8.91 2.93
CA VAL A 268 24.61 -8.98 1.62
C VAL A 268 23.97 -10.10 0.81
N PHE A 269 24.05 -9.98 -0.51
CA PHE A 269 23.62 -11.04 -1.41
C PHE A 269 24.53 -12.28 -1.33
N PRO A 270 23.98 -13.48 -1.59
CA PRO A 270 22.57 -13.79 -1.84
C PRO A 270 21.73 -13.84 -0.55
N HIS A 271 20.43 -13.55 -0.70
CA HIS A 271 19.46 -13.56 0.39
C HIS A 271 18.64 -14.87 0.41
N ASP A 272 18.90 -15.73 1.38
CA ASP A 272 18.16 -17.00 1.54
C ASP A 272 16.87 -16.78 2.36
N VAL A 273 15.80 -16.43 1.64
CA VAL A 273 14.48 -16.16 2.25
C VAL A 273 13.89 -17.42 2.90
N ALA A 274 14.12 -18.60 2.33
CA ALA A 274 13.56 -19.86 2.81
C ALA A 274 14.14 -20.27 4.17
N HIS A 275 15.44 -20.02 4.40
CA HIS A 275 16.14 -20.40 5.63
C HIS A 275 16.26 -19.27 6.66
N ALA A 276 15.66 -18.10 6.42
CA ALA A 276 15.53 -17.07 7.45
C ALA A 276 14.78 -17.60 8.69
N ARG A 277 15.04 -17.03 9.87
CA ARG A 277 14.37 -17.38 11.14
C ARG A 277 12.86 -17.23 11.09
N LYS A 278 12.35 -16.32 10.24
CA LYS A 278 10.91 -16.09 10.01
C LYS A 278 10.61 -15.95 8.52
N PRO A 279 10.63 -17.05 7.74
CA PRO A 279 10.67 -16.98 6.27
C PRO A 279 9.43 -16.28 5.69
N ALA A 280 8.23 -16.54 6.23
CA ALA A 280 7.01 -15.85 5.82
C ALA A 280 7.03 -14.34 6.16
N THR A 281 7.68 -13.93 7.26
CA THR A 281 7.81 -12.49 7.57
C THR A 281 8.79 -11.81 6.63
N VAL A 282 9.91 -12.48 6.34
CA VAL A 282 10.95 -11.98 5.43
C VAL A 282 10.46 -11.94 3.98
N PHE A 283 9.58 -12.86 3.59
CA PHE A 283 8.95 -12.88 2.28
C PHE A 283 8.27 -11.56 1.89
N ARG A 284 7.73 -10.81 2.87
CA ARG A 284 7.15 -9.48 2.61
C ARG A 284 8.18 -8.41 2.22
N ALA A 285 9.46 -8.68 2.42
CA ALA A 285 10.58 -7.78 2.15
C ALA A 285 11.43 -8.26 0.95
N SER A 286 10.95 -9.21 0.15
CA SER A 286 11.63 -9.68 -1.05
C SER A 286 10.85 -9.34 -2.33
N PRO A 287 11.53 -9.22 -3.49
CA PRO A 287 10.86 -8.96 -4.78
C PRO A 287 9.83 -10.04 -5.15
N VAL A 288 10.05 -11.28 -4.71
CA VAL A 288 9.12 -12.40 -4.89
C VAL A 288 7.76 -12.10 -4.24
N GLY A 289 7.72 -11.34 -3.13
CA GLY A 289 6.49 -10.86 -2.55
C GLY A 289 5.65 -10.04 -3.54
N ASP A 290 6.28 -9.10 -4.24
CA ASP A 290 5.63 -8.25 -5.24
C ASP A 290 5.20 -9.06 -6.47
N GLU A 291 6.01 -10.02 -6.90
CA GLU A 291 5.65 -10.95 -7.98
C GLU A 291 4.38 -11.75 -7.65
N ARG A 292 4.22 -12.19 -6.39
CA ARG A 292 3.01 -12.90 -5.95
C ARG A 292 1.79 -11.98 -5.90
N VAL A 293 1.95 -10.73 -5.48
CA VAL A 293 0.87 -9.73 -5.58
C VAL A 293 0.45 -9.54 -7.04
N LEU A 294 1.41 -9.39 -7.96
CA LEU A 294 1.13 -9.22 -9.38
C LEU A 294 0.45 -10.45 -9.99
N ALA A 295 0.89 -11.66 -9.63
CA ALA A 295 0.29 -12.91 -10.10
C ALA A 295 -1.19 -13.03 -9.69
N LEU A 296 -1.50 -12.75 -8.41
CA LEU A 296 -2.87 -12.75 -7.91
C LEU A 296 -3.73 -11.65 -8.53
N ALA A 297 -3.19 -10.43 -8.67
CA ALA A 297 -3.90 -9.33 -9.34
C ALA A 297 -4.20 -9.65 -10.81
N THR A 298 -3.27 -10.31 -11.50
CA THR A 298 -3.46 -10.75 -12.89
C THR A 298 -4.50 -11.87 -13.00
N ALA A 299 -4.51 -12.80 -12.04
CA ALA A 299 -5.53 -13.84 -11.97
C ALA A 299 -6.92 -13.24 -11.74
N ALA A 300 -7.05 -12.25 -10.86
CA ALA A 300 -8.29 -11.53 -10.62
C ALA A 300 -8.81 -10.84 -11.89
N ALA A 301 -7.93 -10.24 -12.70
CA ALA A 301 -8.30 -9.54 -13.93
C ALA A 301 -8.74 -10.44 -15.11
N ARG A 302 -8.70 -11.77 -14.94
CA ARG A 302 -9.12 -12.77 -15.94
C ARG A 302 -10.49 -13.37 -15.65
N VAL A 303 -11.07 -13.07 -14.49
CA VAL A 303 -12.42 -13.46 -14.07
C VAL A 303 -13.42 -12.51 -14.71
#